data_AF-A0A1R3K8N3-F1
#
_entry.id   AF-A0A1R3K8N3-F1
#
_cell.length_a   1.000
_cell.length_b   1.000
_cell.length_c   1.000
_cell.angle_alpha   90.00
_cell.angle_beta   90.00
_cell.angle_gamma   90.00
#
_symmetry.space_group_name_H-M   'P 1'
#
loop_
_entity.id
_entity.type
_entity.pdbx_description
1 polymer ?
#
loop_
_entity_poly.entity_id
_entity_poly.type
_entity_poly.pdbx_seq_one_letter_code
_entity_poly.pdbx_strand_id
1 'polypeptide(L)'
;MTTSKSAILDSGNTLYAAPEKLGAKGAMRRIDSRVDIYSAGVLLFELVYPMKTYQERSKKLGLLRKGTFPKDFKYATKFLEKVLSSNSSDRPSATNILKLLNDAEATATGANPEYILSKLLETDDWSHEVKVDDDWSLEVKLDDVEDSER
;
A
#
# COMPACT_ATOMS: atom_id res chain seq x y z
N MET A 1 22.99 21.85 -22.20
CA MET A 1 22.68 21.55 -20.79
C MET A 1 21.19 21.28 -20.68
N THR A 2 20.80 20.02 -20.74
CA THR A 2 19.41 19.56 -20.72
C THR A 2 18.97 19.38 -19.28
N THR A 3 18.15 20.29 -18.77
CA THR A 3 17.50 20.15 -17.46
C THR A 3 16.44 19.06 -17.57
N SER A 4 16.79 17.86 -17.10
CA SER A 4 15.82 16.78 -16.96
C SER A 4 14.79 17.18 -15.92
N LYS A 5 13.54 17.25 -16.37
CA LYS A 5 12.33 17.49 -15.58
C LYS A 5 12.27 16.42 -14.49
N SER A 6 12.77 16.76 -13.29
CA SER A 6 12.61 15.95 -12.09
C SER A 6 11.11 15.74 -11.90
N ALA A 7 10.62 14.53 -12.19
CA ALA A 7 9.26 14.15 -11.86
C ALA A 7 9.07 14.45 -10.38
N ILE A 8 8.04 15.25 -10.07
CA ILE A 8 7.79 15.88 -8.78
C ILE A 8 7.56 14.77 -7.73
N LEU A 9 8.64 14.24 -7.18
CA LEU A 9 8.65 13.52 -5.93
C LEU A 9 9.06 14.54 -4.89
N ASP A 10 8.11 15.37 -4.48
CA ASP A 10 8.31 16.11 -3.25
C ASP A 10 8.56 15.09 -2.13
N SER A 11 9.53 15.38 -1.28
CA SER A 11 10.04 14.49 -0.24
C SER A 11 8.93 13.85 0.62
N GLY A 12 7.81 14.54 0.79
CA GLY A 12 6.61 14.04 1.48
C GLY A 12 5.87 12.89 0.78
N ASN A 13 5.83 12.85 -0.56
CA ASN A 13 5.10 11.82 -1.32
C ASN A 13 5.83 10.46 -1.29
N THR A 14 7.16 10.48 -1.13
CA THR A 14 7.96 9.25 -1.14
C THR A 14 7.77 8.38 0.12
N LEU A 15 7.33 8.96 1.24
CA LEU A 15 7.12 8.23 2.50
C LEU A 15 5.96 7.22 2.41
N TYR A 16 4.94 7.51 1.60
CA TYR A 16 3.80 6.62 1.37
C TYR A 16 3.98 5.69 0.17
N ALA A 17 4.89 6.03 -0.75
CA ALA A 17 5.06 5.28 -1.99
C ALA A 17 5.60 3.86 -1.74
N ALA A 18 4.95 2.86 -2.32
CA ALA A 18 5.41 1.47 -2.31
C ALA A 18 6.86 1.35 -2.84
N PRO A 19 7.67 0.40 -2.34
CA PRO A 19 9.08 0.27 -2.73
C PRO A 19 9.29 0.09 -4.24
N GLU A 20 8.38 -0.63 -4.91
CA GLU A 20 8.39 -0.82 -6.36
C GLU A 20 8.15 0.47 -7.17
N LYS A 21 7.40 1.45 -6.61
CA LYS A 21 7.23 2.78 -7.22
C LYS A 21 8.52 3.60 -7.17
N LEU A 22 9.32 3.46 -6.11
CA LEU A 22 10.58 4.21 -5.92
C LEU A 22 11.75 3.63 -6.71
N GLY A 23 11.76 2.31 -6.91
CA GLY A 23 12.80 1.60 -7.67
C GLY A 23 12.58 1.56 -9.18
N ALA A 24 11.42 2.02 -9.68
CA ALA A 24 11.10 2.03 -11.10
C ALA A 24 11.95 3.08 -11.84
N LYS A 25 13.10 2.65 -12.37
CA LYS A 25 13.87 3.38 -13.39
C LYS A 25 13.63 2.69 -14.73
N GLY A 26 13.06 3.43 -15.70
CA GLY A 26 12.80 2.93 -17.05
C GLY A 26 11.33 2.59 -17.31
N ALA A 27 10.94 2.68 -18.59
CA ALA A 27 9.60 2.33 -19.04
C ALA A 27 9.37 0.83 -18.86
N MET A 28 8.18 0.45 -18.38
CA MET A 28 7.65 -0.91 -18.34
C MET A 28 8.02 -1.79 -17.13
N ARG A 29 7.89 -1.26 -15.89
CA ARG A 29 7.55 -2.12 -14.74
C ARG A 29 6.05 -2.03 -14.51
N ARG A 30 5.33 -3.16 -14.63
CA ARG A 30 3.89 -3.21 -14.35
C ARG A 30 3.69 -2.83 -12.88
N ILE A 31 3.09 -1.66 -12.66
CA ILE A 31 2.72 -1.18 -11.34
C ILE A 31 1.36 -1.78 -11.03
N ASP A 32 1.32 -2.63 -10.02
CA ASP A 32 0.10 -3.26 -9.51
C ASP A 32 -0.72 -2.25 -8.69
N SER A 33 -2.04 -2.41 -8.67
CA SER A 33 -2.97 -1.71 -7.77
C SER A 33 -2.57 -1.83 -6.28
N ARG A 34 -1.85 -2.89 -5.91
CA ARG A 34 -1.32 -3.12 -4.55
C ARG A 34 -0.33 -2.05 -4.06
N VAL A 35 0.12 -1.12 -4.92
CA VAL A 35 0.85 0.08 -4.49
C VAL A 35 0.00 1.03 -3.63
N ASP A 36 -1.30 1.07 -3.88
CA ASP A 36 -2.22 1.92 -3.12
C ASP A 36 -2.56 1.26 -1.78
N ILE A 37 -2.57 -0.07 -1.72
CA ILE A 37 -2.66 -0.84 -0.48
C ILE A 37 -1.50 -0.53 0.46
N TYR A 38 -0.27 -0.47 -0.05
CA TYR A 38 0.89 -0.06 0.75
C TYR A 38 0.73 1.36 1.29
N SER A 39 0.31 2.29 0.43
CA SER A 39 0.09 3.69 0.80
C SER A 39 -0.95 3.82 1.92
N ALA A 40 -2.05 3.05 1.81
CA ALA A 40 -3.09 2.98 2.83
C ALA A 40 -2.58 2.38 4.15
N GLY A 41 -1.69 1.40 4.13
CA GLY A 41 -1.05 0.85 5.33
C GLY A 41 -0.19 1.88 6.07
N VAL A 42 0.59 2.68 5.33
CA VAL A 42 1.42 3.75 5.93
C VAL A 42 0.52 4.82 6.55
N LEU A 43 -0.55 5.20 5.85
CA LEU A 43 -1.54 6.16 6.35
C LEU A 43 -2.26 5.62 7.59
N LEU A 44 -2.67 4.36 7.60
CA LEU A 44 -3.32 3.73 8.75
C LEU A 44 -2.41 3.76 9.97
N PHE A 45 -1.13 3.42 9.83
CA PHE A 45 -0.16 3.54 10.92
C PHE A 45 -0.10 4.98 11.46
N GLU A 46 -0.03 5.98 10.58
CA GLU A 46 0.02 7.39 10.98
C GLU A 46 -1.25 7.87 11.69
N LEU A 47 -2.44 7.36 11.30
CA LEU A 47 -3.69 7.67 11.98
C LEU A 47 -3.74 7.12 13.41
N VAL A 48 -3.15 5.94 13.63
CA VAL A 48 -3.27 5.23 14.91
C VAL A 48 -2.05 5.41 15.83
N TYR A 49 -0.96 5.97 15.32
CA TYR A 49 0.25 6.29 16.07
C TYR A 49 0.57 7.80 16.01
N PRO A 50 0.21 8.58 17.05
CA PRO A 50 0.35 10.03 17.02
C PRO A 50 1.82 10.47 17.00
N MET A 51 2.15 11.37 16.09
CA MET A 51 3.50 11.94 15.93
C MET A 51 3.40 13.47 16.03
N LYS A 52 4.18 14.08 16.92
CA LYS A 52 4.00 15.51 17.24
C LYS A 52 4.80 16.44 16.36
N THR A 53 5.87 15.92 15.74
CA THR A 53 6.80 16.71 14.94
C THR A 53 7.06 16.07 13.59
N TYR A 54 7.38 16.91 12.60
CA TYR A 54 7.76 16.44 11.26
C TYR A 54 8.98 15.50 11.27
N GLN A 55 9.96 15.78 12.13
CA GLN A 55 11.18 14.97 12.26
C GLN A 55 10.86 13.59 12.83
N GLU A 56 10.00 13.51 13.84
CA GLU A 56 9.52 12.25 14.40
C GLU A 56 8.78 11.43 13.33
N ARG A 57 7.85 12.08 12.61
CA ARG A 57 7.14 11.46 11.49
C ARG A 57 8.09 10.86 10.46
N SER A 58 9.05 11.65 9.98
CA SER A 58 10.03 11.19 8.98
C SER A 58 10.83 9.98 9.47
N LYS A 59 11.26 10.00 10.74
CA LYS A 59 12.02 8.90 11.36
C LYS A 59 11.16 7.63 11.52
N LYS A 60 9.95 7.78 12.05
CA LYS A 60 9.04 6.67 12.37
C LYS A 60 8.53 6.00 11.09
N LEU A 61 8.07 6.77 10.11
CA LEU A 61 7.66 6.23 8.80
C LEU A 61 8.86 5.62 8.06
N GLY A 62 10.05 6.22 8.16
CA GLY A 62 11.28 5.63 7.59
C GLY A 62 11.66 4.27 8.19
N LEU A 63 11.40 4.06 9.48
CA LEU A 63 11.57 2.76 10.15
C LEU A 63 10.46 1.77 9.79
N LEU A 64 9.21 2.24 9.73
CA LEU A 64 8.05 1.45 9.33
C LEU A 64 8.26 0.83 7.95
N ARG A 65 8.78 1.60 6.99
CA ARG A 65 9.11 1.12 5.63
C ARG A 65 10.17 0.01 5.60
N LYS A 66 10.93 -0.15 6.68
CA LYS A 66 11.90 -1.24 6.88
C LYS A 66 11.30 -2.40 7.70
N GLY A 67 9.99 -2.40 7.93
CA GLY A 67 9.29 -3.39 8.75
C GLY A 67 9.51 -3.23 10.26
N THR A 68 9.97 -2.06 10.72
CA THR A 68 10.23 -1.82 12.14
C THR A 68 9.16 -0.94 12.76
N PHE A 69 8.41 -1.50 13.72
CA PHE A 69 7.40 -0.79 14.50
C PHE A 69 7.99 -0.15 15.77
N PRO A 70 7.40 0.96 16.26
CA PRO A 70 7.75 1.52 17.57
C PRO A 70 7.51 0.51 18.71
N LYS A 71 8.39 0.50 19.72
CA LYS A 71 8.24 -0.40 20.90
C LYS A 71 6.99 -0.11 21.73
N ASP A 72 6.51 1.12 21.66
CA ASP A 72 5.34 1.67 22.33
C ASP A 72 4.07 1.57 21.46
N PHE A 73 4.11 0.85 20.34
CA PHE A 73 2.94 0.66 19.49
C PHE A 73 1.92 -0.25 20.20
N LYS A 74 0.72 0.28 20.45
CA LYS A 74 -0.30 -0.38 21.29
C LYS A 74 -1.15 -1.45 20.60
N TYR A 75 -1.09 -1.53 19.27
CA TYR A 75 -1.91 -2.46 18.49
C TYR A 75 -1.08 -3.63 17.96
N ALA A 76 -1.76 -4.71 17.57
CA ALA A 76 -1.13 -5.80 16.84
C ALA A 76 -0.57 -5.30 15.50
N THR A 77 0.57 -5.85 15.09
CA THR A 77 1.30 -5.43 13.88
C THR A 77 1.03 -6.34 12.68
N LYS A 78 0.49 -7.55 12.88
CA LYS A 78 0.36 -8.59 11.84
C LYS A 78 -0.35 -8.11 10.58
N PHE A 79 -1.47 -7.39 10.74
CA PHE A 79 -2.18 -6.79 9.61
C PHE A 79 -1.30 -5.77 8.86
N LEU A 80 -0.66 -4.85 9.60
CA LEU A 80 0.22 -3.83 9.01
C LEU A 80 1.43 -4.44 8.33
N GLU A 81 2.03 -5.49 8.90
CA GLU A 81 3.14 -6.25 8.30
C GLU A 81 2.76 -6.83 6.93
N LYS A 82 1.55 -7.39 6.82
CA LYS A 82 1.03 -7.95 5.57
C LYS A 82 0.77 -6.85 4.53
N VAL A 83 0.05 -5.79 4.91
CA VAL A 83 -0.28 -4.65 4.03
C VAL A 83 0.97 -3.87 3.59
N LEU A 84 2.00 -3.81 4.44
CA LEU A 84 3.27 -3.14 4.19
C LEU A 84 4.36 -4.06 3.65
N SER A 85 4.01 -5.25 3.15
CA SER A 85 5.01 -6.17 2.57
C SER A 85 5.81 -5.49 1.45
N SER A 86 7.11 -5.77 1.41
CA SER A 86 7.99 -5.24 0.37
C SER A 86 7.66 -5.83 -1.01
N ASN A 87 7.15 -7.06 -1.03
CA ASN A 87 6.68 -7.72 -2.24
C ASN A 87 5.18 -7.39 -2.43
N SER A 88 4.83 -6.84 -3.60
CA SER A 88 3.45 -6.43 -3.88
C SER A 88 2.49 -7.60 -3.81
N SER A 89 2.86 -8.77 -4.32
CA SER A 89 2.00 -9.96 -4.37
C SER A 89 1.66 -10.57 -3.01
N ASP A 90 2.42 -10.21 -1.96
CA ASP A 90 2.12 -10.66 -0.60
C ASP A 90 1.09 -9.77 0.09
N ARG A 91 0.77 -8.61 -0.49
CA ARG A 91 -0.23 -7.68 0.03
C ARG A 91 -1.63 -8.14 -0.40
N PRO A 92 -2.63 -8.04 0.49
CA PRO A 92 -4.01 -8.36 0.14
C PRO A 92 -4.56 -7.37 -0.89
N SER A 93 -5.56 -7.79 -1.66
CA SER A 93 -6.34 -6.89 -2.49
C SER A 93 -7.22 -5.96 -1.64
N ALA A 94 -7.66 -4.85 -2.23
CA ALA A 94 -8.64 -3.96 -1.61
C ALA A 94 -9.93 -4.71 -1.24
N THR A 95 -10.37 -5.63 -2.09
CA THR A 95 -11.55 -6.49 -1.86
C THR A 95 -11.38 -7.37 -0.61
N ASN A 96 -10.20 -7.96 -0.41
CA ASN A 96 -9.93 -8.77 0.78
C ASN A 96 -9.95 -7.91 2.05
N ILE A 97 -9.35 -6.71 2.02
CA ILE A 97 -9.41 -5.78 3.15
C ILE A 97 -10.85 -5.35 3.45
N LEU A 98 -11.65 -5.05 2.44
CA LEU A 98 -13.05 -4.67 2.61
C LEU A 98 -13.87 -5.79 3.25
N LYS A 99 -13.62 -7.04 2.86
CA LYS A 99 -14.26 -8.20 3.49
C LYS A 99 -13.92 -8.29 4.98
N LEU A 100 -12.64 -8.17 5.35
CA LEU A 100 -12.20 -8.17 6.75
C LEU A 100 -12.85 -7.05 7.57
N LEU A 101 -13.01 -5.86 6.99
CA LEU A 101 -13.70 -4.74 7.63
C LEU A 101 -15.17 -5.07 7.90
N ASN A 102 -15.88 -5.62 6.92
CA ASN A 102 -17.29 -6.01 7.07
C ASN A 102 -17.46 -7.13 8.12
N ASP A 103 -16.55 -8.11 8.14
CA ASP A 103 -16.58 -9.20 9.12
C ASP A 103 -16.29 -8.68 10.55
N ALA A 104 -15.36 -7.73 10.69
CA ALA A 104 -15.09 -7.06 11.96
C ALA A 104 -16.28 -6.20 12.43
N GLU A 105 -16.96 -5.50 11.52
CA GLU A 105 -18.15 -4.72 11.83
C GLU A 105 -19.33 -5.61 12.23
N ALA A 106 -19.56 -6.73 11.53
CA ALA A 106 -20.64 -7.66 11.83
C ALA A 106 -20.51 -8.31 13.22
N THR A 107 -19.28 -8.46 13.72
CA THR A 107 -19.00 -8.98 15.07
C THR A 107 -18.98 -7.90 16.16
N ALA A 108 -19.00 -6.62 15.78
CA ALA A 108 -19.00 -5.51 16.72
C ALA A 108 -20.41 -5.27 17.28
N THR A 109 -20.60 -5.51 18.57
CA THR A 109 -21.84 -5.17 19.28
C THR A 109 -21.96 -3.63 19.36
N GLY A 110 -22.62 -3.04 18.36
CA GLY A 110 -22.87 -1.59 18.27
C GLY A 110 -21.66 -0.81 17.79
N ALA A 111 -21.30 -0.94 16.50
CA ALA A 111 -20.47 -0.02 15.69
C ALA A 111 -19.38 0.78 16.43
N ASN A 112 -18.64 0.17 17.37
CA ASN A 112 -17.57 0.84 18.10
C ASN A 112 -16.32 0.85 17.22
N PRO A 113 -15.87 2.02 16.73
CA PRO A 113 -14.75 2.09 15.79
C PRO A 113 -13.44 1.56 16.39
N GLU A 114 -13.23 1.68 17.71
CA GLU A 114 -12.02 1.18 18.36
C GLU A 114 -11.98 -0.35 18.40
N TYR A 115 -13.13 -0.99 18.62
CA TYR A 115 -13.24 -2.45 18.56
C TYR A 115 -12.96 -2.96 17.14
N ILE A 116 -13.60 -2.36 16.13
CA ILE A 116 -13.38 -2.71 14.71
C ILE A 116 -11.90 -2.58 14.34
N LEU A 117 -11.27 -1.47 14.73
CA LEU A 117 -9.84 -1.24 14.48
C LEU A 117 -8.97 -2.29 15.16
N SER A 118 -9.23 -2.62 16.43
CA SER A 118 -8.47 -3.64 17.14
C SER A 118 -8.59 -5.02 16.47
N LYS A 119 -9.80 -5.41 16.06
CA LYS A 119 -10.05 -6.68 15.39
C LYS A 119 -9.39 -6.76 14.03
N LEU A 120 -9.46 -5.68 13.25
CA LEU A 120 -8.76 -5.59 11.98
C LEU A 120 -7.24 -5.78 12.17
N LEU A 121 -6.65 -5.05 13.13
CA LEU A 121 -5.21 -5.09 13.36
C LEU A 121 -4.72 -6.44 13.94
N GLU A 122 -5.58 -7.14 14.67
CA GLU A 122 -5.34 -8.50 15.18
C GLU A 122 -5.40 -9.59 14.11
N THR A 123 -6.00 -9.31 12.95
CA THR A 123 -6.24 -10.31 11.91
C THR A 123 -4.92 -10.89 11.38
N ASP A 124 -4.83 -12.23 11.42
CA ASP A 124 -3.70 -12.99 10.89
C ASP A 124 -4.12 -14.13 9.97
N ASP A 125 -5.42 -14.35 9.80
CA ASP A 125 -5.95 -15.34 8.89
C ASP A 125 -6.11 -14.76 7.47
N TRP A 126 -5.10 -15.04 6.65
CA TRP A 126 -5.08 -14.73 5.22
C TRP A 126 -5.32 -15.97 4.35
N SER A 127 -5.70 -17.10 4.96
CA SER A 127 -5.77 -18.39 4.28
C SER A 127 -6.91 -18.48 3.25
N HIS A 128 -7.88 -17.58 3.32
CA HIS A 128 -8.97 -17.42 2.35
C HIS A 128 -8.72 -16.31 1.32
N GLU A 129 -7.46 -15.94 1.08
CA GLU A 129 -7.10 -14.96 0.06
C GLU A 129 -7.64 -15.38 -1.32
N VAL A 130 -8.67 -14.68 -1.79
CA VAL A 130 -9.13 -14.78 -3.17
C VAL A 130 -8.05 -14.13 -4.02
N LYS A 131 -7.30 -14.95 -4.75
CA LYS A 131 -6.45 -14.47 -5.84
C LYS A 131 -7.38 -14.01 -6.95
N VAL A 132 -7.68 -12.71 -6.94
CA VAL A 132 -8.29 -12.06 -8.09
C VAL A 132 -7.21 -12.03 -9.15
N ASP A 133 -7.44 -12.72 -10.27
CA ASP A 133 -6.57 -12.64 -11.44
C ASP A 133 -6.66 -11.21 -11.98
N ASP A 134 -5.74 -10.35 -11.54
CA ASP A 134 -5.57 -8.98 -12.04
C ASP A 134 -4.90 -9.00 -13.44
N ASP A 135 -5.38 -9.85 -14.35
CA ASP A 135 -4.95 -9.82 -15.74
C ASP A 135 -5.63 -8.65 -16.47
N TRP A 136 -5.13 -7.46 -16.19
CA TRP A 136 -5.33 -6.27 -17.01
C TRP A 136 -4.22 -6.15 -18.05
N SER A 137 -3.75 -7.26 -18.63
CA SER A 137 -2.91 -7.22 -19.83
C SER A 137 -3.75 -6.72 -21.00
N LEU A 138 -3.90 -5.40 -21.09
CA LEU A 138 -4.26 -4.77 -22.35
C LEU A 138 -3.08 -5.02 -23.30
N GLU A 139 -3.19 -6.06 -24.11
CA GLU A 139 -2.50 -6.12 -25.39
C GLU A 139 -3.01 -4.93 -26.20
N VAL A 140 -2.31 -3.81 -26.10
CA VAL A 140 -2.43 -2.75 -27.09
C VAL A 140 -1.90 -3.35 -28.37
N LYS A 141 -2.82 -3.86 -29.21
CA LYS A 141 -2.53 -4.08 -30.62
C LYS A 141 -2.15 -2.72 -31.18
N LEU A 142 -0.86 -2.54 -31.42
CA LEU A 142 -0.40 -1.49 -32.32
C LEU A 142 -0.96 -1.90 -33.67
N ASP A 143 -2.04 -1.28 -34.08
CA ASP A 143 -2.47 -1.36 -35.47
C ASP A 143 -1.30 -0.83 -36.29
N ASP A 144 -0.77 -1.69 -37.15
CA ASP A 144 0.30 -1.37 -38.08
C ASP A 144 -0.14 -0.15 -38.89
N VAL A 145 0.49 1.00 -38.62
CA VAL A 145 0.39 2.16 -39.49
C VAL A 145 1.13 1.77 -40.77
N GLU A 146 0.37 1.35 -41.78
CA GLU A 146 0.87 1.20 -43.13
C GLU A 146 1.55 2.51 -43.54
N ASP A 147 2.87 2.44 -43.75
CA ASP A 147 3.64 3.44 -44.47
C ASP A 147 3.02 3.62 -45.86
N SER A 148 2.16 4.62 -46.01
CA SER A 148 1.78 5.10 -47.34
C SER A 148 2.85 6.10 -47.79
N GLU A 149 3.85 5.60 -48.50
CA GLU A 149 4.68 6.40 -49.39
C GLU A 149 3.78 7.25 -50.31
N ARG A 150 3.95 8.58 -50.25
CA ARG A 150 3.87 9.49 -51.39
C ARG A 150 4.40 10.88 -51.07
#